data_AF-A0A484HIM5-F1
#
_entry.id   AF-A0A484HIM5-F1
#
_cell.length_a   1.000
_cell.length_b   1.000
_cell.length_c   1.000
_cell.angle_alpha   90.00
_cell.angle_beta   90.00
_cell.angle_gamma   90.00
#
_symmetry.space_group_name_H-M   'P 1'
#
loop_
_entity.id
_entity.type
_entity.pdbx_description
1 polymer ?
#
loop_
_entity_poly.entity_id
_entity_poly.type
_entity_poly.pdbx_seq_one_letter_code
_entity_poly.pdbx_strand_id
1 'polypeptide(L)'
;MAEQKTREQLREMFKQGSKPSGNDFFDLIQSTLIFKDDGISKTPDPDLPIQIRSKGDEERLLDFYAQEQADDDKPRWRIYQKPSTVDEPGLTIADADDNARIFIQNKTGKIGFGTRTPAAGLEIKDRTPGIRLSGDPDASSGIQMRKQNGAFGFDIVHDGAKNALRVDAYENGKVKGSPLLLDRETGNVGMGISSPAERLHVDGAVRAKKFVGDGSGLTGISAGGGGGLGEGASFVDGKLGIGVEDPSADLEVNGSIGAEILSGRQVRAEKVSASSIVCRGKDMMSIILELTRRIEELEGNQS
;
A
#
# COMPACT_ATOMS: atom_id res chain seq x y z
N MET A 1 -24.62 -15.17 52.57
CA MET A 1 -25.88 -14.38 52.67
C MET A 1 -27.03 -15.34 52.44
N ALA A 2 -28.19 -15.14 53.08
CA ALA A 2 -29.37 -15.95 52.78
C ALA A 2 -29.79 -15.70 51.32
N GLU A 3 -30.22 -16.74 50.62
CA GLU A 3 -30.70 -16.65 49.24
C GLU A 3 -31.96 -15.77 49.18
N GLN A 4 -31.97 -14.81 48.26
CA GLN A 4 -33.04 -13.82 48.14
C GLN A 4 -34.28 -14.49 47.53
N LYS A 5 -35.48 -14.24 48.10
CA LYS A 5 -36.72 -14.84 47.58
C LYS A 5 -37.04 -14.37 46.17
N THR A 6 -37.55 -15.28 45.34
CA THR A 6 -38.06 -14.93 44.01
C THR A 6 -39.31 -14.07 44.11
N ARG A 7 -39.69 -13.39 43.01
CA ARG A 7 -40.93 -12.60 42.96
C ARG A 7 -42.17 -13.46 43.19
N GLU A 8 -42.17 -14.69 42.71
CA GLU A 8 -43.25 -15.66 42.93
C GLU A 8 -43.37 -16.02 44.41
N GLN A 9 -42.25 -16.29 45.09
CA GLN A 9 -42.22 -16.57 46.53
C GLN A 9 -42.68 -15.36 47.35
N LEU A 10 -42.27 -14.14 46.97
CA LEU A 10 -42.73 -12.92 47.61
C LEU A 10 -44.24 -12.74 47.45
N ARG A 11 -44.80 -12.96 46.25
CA ARG A 11 -46.26 -12.84 46.03
C ARG A 11 -47.08 -13.71 46.97
N GLU A 12 -46.62 -14.92 47.28
CA GLU A 12 -47.29 -15.82 48.23
C GLU A 12 -47.29 -15.26 49.67
N MET A 13 -46.20 -14.60 50.08
CA MET A 13 -46.04 -14.02 51.41
C MET A 13 -46.89 -12.76 51.64
N PHE A 14 -47.29 -12.07 50.57
CA PHE A 14 -48.06 -10.81 50.61
C PHE A 14 -49.54 -10.96 50.22
N LYS A 15 -50.11 -12.16 50.32
CA LYS A 15 -51.56 -12.39 50.12
C LYS A 15 -52.40 -11.82 51.26
N GLN A 16 -53.70 -11.64 51.01
CA GLN A 16 -54.64 -11.16 52.02
C GLN A 16 -54.70 -12.13 53.20
N GLY A 17 -54.48 -11.62 54.41
CA GLY A 17 -54.44 -12.42 55.65
C GLY A 17 -53.06 -12.98 55.99
N SER A 18 -52.08 -12.86 55.10
CA SER A 18 -50.67 -13.21 55.38
C SER A 18 -50.02 -12.18 56.31
N LYS A 19 -49.04 -12.63 57.12
CA LYS A 19 -48.19 -11.75 57.94
C LYS A 19 -46.73 -11.84 57.46
N PRO A 20 -46.31 -11.01 56.49
CA PRO A 20 -44.93 -10.95 56.06
C PRO A 20 -44.00 -10.60 57.23
N SER A 21 -42.84 -11.22 57.27
CA SER A 21 -41.76 -10.92 58.21
C SER A 21 -40.94 -9.70 57.75
N GLY A 22 -40.13 -9.15 58.65
CA GLY A 22 -39.19 -8.07 58.29
C GLY A 22 -38.23 -8.45 57.16
N ASN A 23 -37.82 -9.73 57.08
CA ASN A 23 -36.97 -10.21 55.99
C ASN A 23 -37.74 -10.27 54.65
N ASP A 24 -39.04 -10.54 54.65
CA ASP A 24 -39.86 -10.50 53.43
C ASP A 24 -39.97 -9.08 52.86
N PHE A 25 -40.06 -8.08 53.75
CA PHE A 25 -40.00 -6.67 53.35
C PHE A 25 -38.61 -6.27 52.85
N PHE A 26 -37.54 -6.77 53.48
CA PHE A 26 -36.17 -6.53 53.03
C PHE A 26 -35.95 -7.08 51.61
N ASP A 27 -36.35 -8.34 51.37
CA ASP A 27 -36.28 -8.99 50.05
C ASP A 27 -37.09 -8.20 49.01
N LEU A 28 -38.30 -7.74 49.36
CA LEU A 28 -39.13 -6.92 48.49
C LEU A 28 -38.45 -5.61 48.11
N ILE A 29 -37.94 -4.84 49.08
CA ILE A 29 -37.28 -3.54 48.84
C ILE A 29 -36.09 -3.73 47.90
N GLN A 30 -35.25 -4.74 48.15
CA GLN A 30 -34.08 -5.04 47.31
C GLN A 30 -34.45 -5.51 45.90
N SER A 31 -35.64 -6.09 45.70
CA SER A 31 -36.11 -6.55 44.38
C SER A 31 -36.69 -5.45 43.48
N THR A 32 -36.80 -4.21 44.00
CA THR A 32 -37.38 -3.05 43.31
C THR A 32 -36.30 -2.10 42.79
N LEU A 33 -36.59 -1.42 41.68
CA LEU A 33 -35.75 -0.32 41.20
C LEU A 33 -36.06 0.96 41.97
N ILE A 34 -35.06 1.54 42.61
CA ILE A 34 -35.11 2.80 43.33
C ILE A 34 -34.32 3.84 42.52
N PHE A 35 -35.04 4.69 41.78
CA PHE A 35 -34.45 5.64 40.82
C PHE A 35 -33.26 6.45 41.35
N LYS A 36 -33.38 6.99 42.55
CA LYS A 36 -32.31 7.78 43.18
C LYS A 36 -31.08 6.93 43.50
N ASP A 37 -31.31 5.75 44.04
CA ASP A 37 -30.24 4.89 44.55
C ASP A 37 -29.60 4.10 43.42
N ASP A 38 -30.36 3.68 42.41
CA ASP A 38 -29.92 2.94 41.23
C ASP A 38 -29.35 3.82 40.12
N GLY A 39 -29.44 5.15 40.25
CA GLY A 39 -28.91 6.08 39.27
C GLY A 39 -29.71 6.14 37.97
N ILE A 40 -30.95 5.64 37.96
CA ILE A 40 -31.86 5.71 36.81
C ILE A 40 -32.87 6.83 37.08
N SER A 41 -32.94 7.84 36.21
CA SER A 41 -33.96 8.88 36.32
C SER A 41 -34.73 9.10 35.03
N LYS A 42 -36.02 9.41 35.17
CA LYS A 42 -36.83 10.02 34.11
C LYS A 42 -37.13 11.44 34.55
N THR A 43 -36.88 12.38 33.66
CA THR A 43 -37.21 13.79 33.88
C THR A 43 -38.69 14.01 33.52
N PRO A 44 -39.37 14.98 34.16
CA PRO A 44 -40.73 15.37 33.78
C PRO A 44 -40.82 15.95 32.37
N ASP A 45 -39.70 16.44 31.84
CA ASP A 45 -39.60 16.92 30.46
C ASP A 45 -39.77 15.75 29.49
N PRO A 46 -40.84 15.71 28.69
CA PRO A 46 -41.12 14.61 27.77
C PRO A 46 -40.09 14.52 26.62
N ASP A 47 -39.30 15.57 26.37
CA ASP A 47 -38.30 15.60 25.31
C ASP A 47 -36.95 15.02 25.74
N LEU A 48 -36.78 14.71 27.04
CA LEU A 48 -35.55 14.15 27.58
C LEU A 48 -35.68 12.63 27.82
N PRO A 49 -34.66 11.83 27.43
CA PRO A 49 -34.71 10.38 27.56
C PRO A 49 -34.54 9.92 29.02
N ILE A 50 -34.62 8.60 29.23
CA ILE A 50 -34.12 7.98 30.45
C ILE A 50 -32.64 8.36 30.62
N GLN A 51 -32.28 8.79 31.83
CA GLN A 51 -30.93 9.15 32.22
C GLN A 51 -30.34 8.05 33.10
N ILE A 52 -29.08 7.73 32.86
CA ILE A 52 -28.29 6.81 33.69
C ILE A 52 -27.13 7.62 34.27
N ARG A 53 -27.06 7.67 35.60
CA ARG A 53 -25.96 8.27 36.34
C ARG A 53 -24.94 7.19 36.62
N SER A 54 -23.69 7.45 36.22
CA SER A 54 -22.58 6.55 36.48
C SER A 54 -22.30 6.40 37.97
N LYS A 55 -21.70 5.27 38.35
CA LYS A 55 -21.31 4.97 39.74
C LYS A 55 -19.87 4.49 39.85
N GLY A 56 -19.28 4.73 41.02
CA GLY A 56 -17.91 4.33 41.34
C GLY A 56 -16.85 5.14 40.60
N ASP A 57 -15.58 4.88 40.90
CA ASP A 57 -14.45 5.62 40.34
C ASP A 57 -14.31 5.43 38.83
N GLU A 58 -14.75 4.27 38.31
CA GLU A 58 -14.71 3.96 36.88
C GLU A 58 -15.88 4.56 36.08
N GLU A 59 -16.82 5.21 36.77
CA GLU A 59 -18.05 5.74 36.20
C GLU A 59 -18.82 4.67 35.39
N ARG A 60 -19.13 3.54 36.03
CA ARG A 60 -19.88 2.42 35.43
C ARG A 60 -21.33 2.78 35.17
N LEU A 61 -21.83 2.38 34.00
CA LEU A 61 -23.20 2.63 33.55
C LEU A 61 -24.04 1.35 33.49
N LEU A 62 -23.57 0.33 32.77
CA LEU A 62 -24.32 -0.92 32.52
C LEU A 62 -23.37 -2.12 32.46
N ASP A 63 -23.78 -3.20 33.12
CA ASP A 63 -23.09 -4.50 33.11
C ASP A 63 -24.04 -5.56 32.53
N PHE A 64 -23.56 -6.34 31.55
CA PHE A 64 -24.34 -7.37 30.87
C PHE A 64 -23.79 -8.75 31.20
N TYR A 65 -24.57 -9.54 31.92
CA TYR A 65 -24.23 -10.90 32.34
C TYR A 65 -24.72 -11.92 31.31
N ALA A 66 -24.01 -13.03 31.18
CA ALA A 66 -24.42 -14.12 30.31
C ALA A 66 -25.30 -15.11 31.07
N GLN A 67 -26.36 -15.59 30.41
CA GLN A 67 -27.26 -16.58 31.01
C GLN A 67 -26.58 -17.92 31.34
N GLU A 68 -25.53 -18.30 30.60
CA GLU A 68 -24.93 -19.65 30.65
C GLU A 68 -23.51 -19.69 31.24
N GLN A 69 -22.97 -18.59 31.77
CA GLN A 69 -21.60 -18.60 32.32
C GLN A 69 -21.56 -19.21 33.73
N ALA A 70 -20.62 -20.15 33.93
CA ALA A 70 -20.38 -20.86 35.19
C ALA A 70 -19.78 -20.01 36.32
N ASP A 71 -19.41 -18.76 36.04
CA ASP A 71 -18.80 -17.81 36.98
C ASP A 71 -19.74 -16.60 37.06
N ASP A 72 -20.76 -16.71 37.91
CA ASP A 72 -21.95 -15.81 37.99
C ASP A 72 -21.59 -14.36 38.37
N ASP A 73 -20.37 -14.13 38.87
CA ASP A 73 -19.96 -12.85 39.43
C ASP A 73 -19.33 -11.87 38.42
N LYS A 74 -19.16 -12.26 37.14
CA LYS A 74 -18.52 -11.38 36.14
C LYS A 74 -19.44 -11.05 34.96
N PRO A 75 -19.61 -9.76 34.62
CA PRO A 75 -20.34 -9.39 33.41
C PRO A 75 -19.53 -9.76 32.17
N ARG A 76 -20.22 -10.21 31.12
CA ARG A 76 -19.64 -10.47 29.80
C ARG A 76 -19.24 -9.17 29.09
N TRP A 77 -20.04 -8.13 29.25
CA TRP A 77 -19.78 -6.80 28.70
C TRP A 77 -20.01 -5.74 29.76
N ARG A 78 -19.17 -4.71 29.76
CA ARG A 78 -19.33 -3.51 30.59
C ARG A 78 -19.35 -2.26 29.74
N ILE A 79 -20.16 -1.29 30.15
CA ILE A 79 -20.19 0.06 29.60
C ILE A 79 -19.92 1.06 30.72
N TYR A 80 -18.89 1.88 30.55
CA TYR A 80 -18.47 2.88 31.54
C TYR A 80 -17.73 4.05 30.89
N GLN A 81 -17.48 5.11 31.67
CA GLN A 81 -17.03 6.40 31.12
C GLN A 81 -15.66 6.88 31.60
N LYS A 82 -15.05 6.20 32.58
CA LYS A 82 -13.76 6.60 33.12
C LYS A 82 -12.90 5.38 33.46
N PRO A 83 -12.23 4.76 32.48
CA PRO A 83 -11.41 3.58 32.77
C PRO A 83 -10.34 3.89 33.81
N SER A 84 -10.19 3.04 34.82
CA SER A 84 -9.22 3.21 35.91
C SER A 84 -7.76 3.29 35.45
N THR A 85 -7.46 2.79 34.23
CA THR A 85 -6.11 2.68 33.69
C THR A 85 -5.67 3.87 32.82
N VAL A 86 -6.51 4.89 32.65
CA VAL A 86 -6.20 6.07 31.82
C VAL A 86 -6.69 7.36 32.47
N ASP A 87 -5.93 8.44 32.29
CA ASP A 87 -6.28 9.75 32.85
C ASP A 87 -7.48 10.41 32.14
N GLU A 88 -7.65 10.12 30.86
CA GLU A 88 -8.65 10.78 30.01
C GLU A 88 -9.95 9.94 29.95
N PRO A 89 -11.09 10.49 30.41
CA PRO A 89 -12.36 9.80 30.37
C PRO A 89 -12.86 9.60 28.93
N GLY A 90 -13.71 8.61 28.75
CA GLY A 90 -14.31 8.27 27.48
C GLY A 90 -15.25 7.08 27.58
N LEU A 91 -16.20 7.01 26.65
CA LEU A 91 -17.13 5.90 26.59
C LEU A 91 -16.37 4.62 26.21
N THR A 92 -16.46 3.62 27.08
CA THR A 92 -15.77 2.35 26.92
C THR A 92 -16.76 1.21 26.87
N ILE A 93 -16.59 0.32 25.89
CA ILE A 93 -17.19 -1.01 25.88
C ILE A 93 -16.06 -1.99 26.14
N ALA A 94 -16.13 -2.69 27.27
CA ALA A 94 -15.11 -3.64 27.71
C ALA A 94 -15.66 -5.05 27.82
N ASP A 95 -14.79 -6.05 27.65
CA ASP A 95 -15.13 -7.44 27.89
C ASP A 95 -15.06 -7.83 29.38
N ALA A 96 -15.27 -9.11 29.67
CA ALA A 96 -15.26 -9.68 31.02
C ALA A 96 -13.93 -9.51 31.77
N ASP A 97 -12.82 -9.27 31.08
CA ASP A 97 -11.50 -9.09 31.68
C ASP A 97 -11.12 -7.61 31.82
N ASP A 98 -12.07 -6.72 31.53
CA ASP A 98 -11.83 -5.27 31.43
C ASP A 98 -10.81 -4.90 30.36
N ASN A 99 -10.78 -5.62 29.24
CA ASN A 99 -10.08 -5.12 28.06
C ASN A 99 -11.03 -4.23 27.26
N ALA A 100 -10.61 -3.00 26.97
CA ALA A 100 -11.37 -2.12 26.09
C ALA A 100 -11.46 -2.72 24.69
N ARG A 101 -12.68 -3.00 24.22
CA ARG A 101 -12.95 -3.41 22.84
C ARG A 101 -13.22 -2.21 21.96
N ILE A 102 -13.97 -1.23 22.48
CA ILE A 102 -14.19 0.07 21.85
C ILE A 102 -14.01 1.16 22.92
N PHE A 103 -13.30 2.22 22.56
CA PHE A 103 -13.14 3.41 23.37
C PHE A 103 -13.34 4.66 22.52
N ILE A 104 -14.10 5.63 23.03
CA ILE A 104 -14.27 6.95 22.42
C ILE A 104 -13.85 8.00 23.44
N GLN A 105 -12.72 8.67 23.20
CA GLN A 105 -12.19 9.68 24.12
C GLN A 105 -13.10 10.91 24.15
N ASN A 106 -13.55 11.33 25.34
CA ASN A 106 -14.52 12.41 25.48
C ASN A 106 -14.01 13.75 24.92
N LYS A 107 -12.77 14.12 25.25
CA LYS A 107 -12.21 15.44 24.93
C LYS A 107 -11.87 15.63 23.45
N THR A 108 -11.42 14.58 22.76
CA THR A 108 -10.87 14.68 21.40
C THR A 108 -11.71 13.95 20.35
N GLY A 109 -12.62 13.07 20.77
CA GLY A 109 -13.38 12.19 19.88
C GLY A 109 -12.55 11.07 19.23
N LYS A 110 -11.29 10.86 19.63
CA LYS A 110 -10.47 9.76 19.10
C LYS A 110 -11.10 8.41 19.44
N ILE A 111 -11.10 7.50 18.48
CA ILE A 111 -11.69 6.16 18.61
C ILE A 111 -10.59 5.11 18.65
N GLY A 112 -10.61 4.27 19.68
CA GLY A 112 -9.74 3.11 19.82
C GLY A 112 -10.52 1.81 19.74
N PHE A 113 -10.06 0.87 18.92
CA PHE A 113 -10.42 -0.54 18.99
C PHE A 113 -9.28 -1.28 19.66
N GLY A 114 -9.55 -1.98 20.78
CA GLY A 114 -8.50 -2.67 21.53
C GLY A 114 -7.55 -1.76 22.34
N THR A 115 -7.81 -0.45 22.41
CA THR A 115 -6.97 0.52 23.11
C THR A 115 -7.80 1.65 23.73
N ARG A 116 -7.39 2.12 24.93
CA ARG A 116 -7.97 3.28 25.63
C ARG A 116 -7.18 4.57 25.39
N THR A 117 -6.04 4.49 24.73
CA THR A 117 -5.14 5.62 24.51
C THR A 117 -4.83 5.77 23.02
N PRO A 118 -5.84 6.02 22.17
CA PRO A 118 -5.61 6.17 20.73
C PRO A 118 -4.69 7.36 20.45
N ALA A 119 -3.58 7.10 19.74
CA ALA A 119 -2.63 8.11 19.30
C ALA A 119 -3.16 8.86 18.06
N ALA A 120 -3.92 8.18 17.19
CA ALA A 120 -4.54 8.75 15.99
C ALA A 120 -6.06 8.98 16.17
N GLY A 121 -6.70 9.63 15.19
CA GLY A 121 -8.16 9.82 15.17
C GLY A 121 -8.95 8.50 15.27
N LEU A 122 -8.43 7.46 14.63
CA LEU A 122 -8.91 6.09 14.70
C LEU A 122 -7.69 5.17 14.85
N GLU A 123 -7.67 4.32 15.87
CA GLU A 123 -6.60 3.34 16.10
C GLU A 123 -7.19 1.94 16.34
N ILE A 124 -6.62 0.93 15.68
CA ILE A 124 -6.92 -0.49 15.93
C ILE A 124 -5.66 -1.12 16.51
N LYS A 125 -5.73 -1.56 17.77
CA LYS A 125 -4.64 -2.20 18.49
C LYS A 125 -4.95 -3.67 18.70
N ASP A 126 -4.22 -4.52 17.98
CA ASP A 126 -4.26 -5.98 18.07
C ASP A 126 -2.84 -6.52 17.76
N ARG A 127 -2.59 -7.82 17.94
CA ARG A 127 -1.37 -8.49 17.47
C ARG A 127 -1.26 -8.45 15.94
N THR A 128 -2.39 -8.57 15.24
CA THR A 128 -2.48 -8.51 13.78
C THR A 128 -3.64 -7.59 13.38
N PRO A 129 -3.48 -6.26 13.53
CA PRO A 129 -4.56 -5.33 13.25
C PRO A 129 -4.91 -5.36 11.76
N GLY A 130 -6.20 -5.39 11.44
CA GLY A 130 -6.68 -5.45 10.07
C GLY A 130 -7.99 -4.71 9.91
N ILE A 131 -8.20 -4.14 8.72
CA ILE A 131 -9.48 -3.58 8.30
C ILE A 131 -9.93 -4.42 7.11
N ARG A 132 -11.07 -5.09 7.26
CA ARG A 132 -11.72 -5.80 6.15
C ARG A 132 -12.80 -4.93 5.56
N LEU A 133 -12.72 -4.68 4.25
CA LEU A 133 -13.79 -4.10 3.46
C LEU A 133 -14.40 -5.24 2.62
N SER A 134 -15.71 -5.41 2.67
CA SER A 134 -16.43 -6.42 1.90
C SER A 134 -17.68 -5.79 1.30
N GLY A 135 -17.94 -6.10 0.04
CA GLY A 135 -19.15 -5.72 -0.68
C GLY A 135 -19.74 -6.92 -1.42
N ASP A 136 -20.83 -6.67 -2.15
CA ASP A 136 -21.47 -7.66 -3.01
C ASP A 136 -20.52 -8.12 -4.15
N PRO A 137 -20.80 -9.25 -4.82
CA PRO A 137 -20.10 -9.64 -6.04
C PRO A 137 -20.07 -8.49 -7.05
N ASP A 138 -18.92 -8.30 -7.70
CA ASP A 138 -18.63 -7.22 -8.66
C ASP A 138 -18.66 -5.79 -8.09
N ALA A 139 -19.00 -5.61 -6.80
CA ALA A 139 -18.96 -4.30 -6.17
C ALA A 139 -17.52 -3.84 -5.93
N SER A 140 -17.29 -2.55 -6.17
CA SER A 140 -16.00 -1.93 -5.83
C SER A 140 -15.98 -1.55 -4.35
N SER A 141 -14.83 -1.71 -3.71
CA SER A 141 -14.62 -1.29 -2.32
C SER A 141 -13.26 -0.62 -2.19
N GLY A 142 -13.10 0.31 -1.25
CA GLY A 142 -11.86 1.06 -1.16
C GLY A 142 -11.77 1.98 0.03
N ILE A 143 -10.60 2.59 0.16
CA ILE A 143 -10.29 3.61 1.14
C ILE A 143 -10.24 4.95 0.41
N GLN A 144 -11.05 5.90 0.87
CA GLN A 144 -11.14 7.22 0.26
C GLN A 144 -10.23 8.23 0.94
N MET A 145 -9.44 8.98 0.17
CA MET A 145 -8.58 10.05 0.69
C MET A 145 -8.93 11.36 -0.01
N ARG A 146 -9.93 12.06 0.53
CA ARG A 146 -10.54 13.23 -0.11
C ARG A 146 -10.35 14.53 0.65
N LYS A 147 -10.41 15.65 -0.08
CA LYS A 147 -10.47 17.02 0.42
C LYS A 147 -11.63 17.78 -0.20
N GLN A 148 -11.92 18.96 0.36
CA GLN A 148 -12.97 19.88 -0.12
C GLN A 148 -14.31 19.16 -0.29
N ASN A 149 -14.85 18.61 0.81
CA ASN A 149 -16.13 17.89 0.84
C ASN A 149 -16.22 16.72 -0.15
N GLY A 150 -15.12 15.99 -0.36
CA GLY A 150 -15.11 14.84 -1.26
C GLY A 150 -14.74 15.15 -2.71
N ALA A 151 -14.66 16.43 -3.09
CA ALA A 151 -14.51 16.84 -4.48
C ALA A 151 -13.19 16.37 -5.10
N PHE A 152 -12.08 16.46 -4.38
CA PHE A 152 -10.75 16.15 -4.92
C PHE A 152 -10.04 15.14 -4.04
N GLY A 153 -9.14 14.35 -4.63
CA GLY A 153 -8.26 13.46 -3.86
C GLY A 153 -7.86 12.22 -4.63
N PHE A 154 -7.48 11.20 -3.86
CA PHE A 154 -7.15 9.88 -4.38
C PHE A 154 -7.86 8.81 -3.58
N ASP A 155 -8.27 7.72 -4.24
CA ASP A 155 -8.77 6.53 -3.56
C ASP A 155 -7.91 5.34 -3.92
N ILE A 156 -7.80 4.39 -2.98
CA ILE A 156 -7.30 3.05 -3.25
C ILE A 156 -8.50 2.13 -3.31
N VAL A 157 -8.75 1.52 -4.45
CA VAL A 157 -10.01 0.82 -4.75
C VAL A 157 -9.72 -0.56 -5.30
N HIS A 158 -10.35 -1.58 -4.74
CA HIS A 158 -10.61 -2.84 -5.43
C HIS A 158 -11.79 -2.62 -6.37
N ASP A 159 -11.54 -2.66 -7.68
CA ASP A 159 -12.55 -2.63 -8.72
C ASP A 159 -13.09 -4.04 -8.96
N GLY A 160 -14.30 -4.29 -8.46
CA GLY A 160 -14.93 -5.61 -8.54
C GLY A 160 -15.28 -6.03 -9.97
N ALA A 161 -15.55 -5.09 -10.86
CA ALA A 161 -15.88 -5.40 -12.26
C ALA A 161 -14.65 -5.81 -13.06
N LYS A 162 -13.48 -5.22 -12.74
CA LYS A 162 -12.21 -5.54 -13.40
C LYS A 162 -11.35 -6.56 -12.65
N ASN A 163 -11.74 -6.94 -11.43
CA ASN A 163 -10.90 -7.69 -10.49
C ASN A 163 -9.49 -7.09 -10.39
N ALA A 164 -9.41 -5.79 -10.10
CA ALA A 164 -8.13 -5.07 -10.08
C ALA A 164 -8.02 -4.15 -8.87
N LEU A 165 -6.79 -3.96 -8.38
CA LEU A 165 -6.47 -2.88 -7.46
C LEU A 165 -6.14 -1.62 -8.26
N ARG A 166 -6.75 -0.50 -7.92
CA ARG A 166 -6.59 0.79 -8.60
C ARG A 166 -6.25 1.90 -7.62
N VAL A 167 -5.49 2.87 -8.12
CA VAL A 167 -5.37 4.19 -7.51
C VAL A 167 -6.11 5.17 -8.41
N ASP A 168 -7.19 5.75 -7.90
CA ASP A 168 -8.07 6.63 -8.66
C ASP A 168 -7.87 8.08 -8.26
N ALA A 169 -7.55 8.94 -9.23
CA ALA A 169 -7.57 10.37 -9.06
C ALA A 169 -9.01 10.87 -9.19
N TYR A 170 -9.46 11.69 -8.24
CA TYR A 170 -10.81 12.23 -8.23
C TYR A 170 -10.84 13.74 -8.38
N GLU A 171 -11.84 14.21 -9.10
CA GLU A 171 -12.14 15.62 -9.32
C GLU A 171 -13.66 15.82 -9.41
N ASN A 172 -14.18 16.77 -8.64
CA ASN A 172 -15.60 17.07 -8.50
C ASN A 172 -16.48 15.82 -8.29
N GLY A 173 -16.04 14.91 -7.42
CA GLY A 173 -16.80 13.71 -7.04
C GLY A 173 -16.81 12.59 -8.08
N LYS A 174 -16.06 12.73 -9.17
CA LYS A 174 -15.92 11.69 -10.22
C LYS A 174 -14.47 11.22 -10.35
N VAL A 175 -14.29 9.98 -10.80
CA VAL A 175 -12.97 9.50 -11.19
C VAL A 175 -12.53 10.29 -12.42
N LYS A 176 -11.46 11.07 -12.25
CA LYS A 176 -10.80 11.81 -13.35
C LYS A 176 -9.92 10.88 -14.18
N GLY A 177 -9.29 9.92 -13.52
CA GLY A 177 -8.44 8.93 -14.15
C GLY A 177 -7.86 7.94 -13.14
N SER A 178 -7.31 6.84 -13.64
CA SER A 178 -6.77 5.75 -12.83
C SER A 178 -5.30 5.56 -13.18
N PRO A 179 -4.40 6.39 -12.63
CA PRO A 179 -2.98 6.39 -13.00
C PRO A 179 -2.27 5.07 -12.74
N LEU A 180 -2.74 4.25 -11.80
CA LEU A 180 -2.15 2.94 -11.49
C LEU A 180 -3.25 1.88 -11.38
N LEU A 181 -2.99 0.74 -11.99
CA LEU A 181 -3.79 -0.48 -11.90
C LEU A 181 -2.87 -1.68 -11.66
N LEU A 182 -3.29 -2.60 -10.81
CA LEU A 182 -2.72 -3.94 -10.65
C LEU A 182 -3.84 -4.95 -10.90
N ASP A 183 -3.73 -5.70 -11.98
CA ASP A 183 -4.67 -6.72 -12.39
C ASP A 183 -4.49 -7.98 -11.54
N ARG A 184 -5.56 -8.45 -10.87
CA ARG A 184 -5.47 -9.59 -9.95
C ARG A 184 -5.24 -10.92 -10.67
N GLU A 185 -5.78 -11.07 -11.87
CA GLU A 185 -5.75 -12.33 -12.62
C GLU A 185 -4.38 -12.58 -13.25
N THR A 186 -3.78 -11.52 -13.81
CA THR A 186 -2.49 -11.59 -14.52
C THR A 186 -1.30 -11.18 -13.65
N GLY A 187 -1.53 -10.38 -12.60
CA GLY A 187 -0.46 -9.75 -11.81
C GLY A 187 0.22 -8.57 -12.52
N ASN A 188 -0.32 -8.11 -13.65
CA ASN A 188 0.25 -7.04 -14.45
C ASN A 188 -0.05 -5.66 -13.84
N VAL A 189 0.94 -4.76 -13.91
CA VAL A 189 0.81 -3.36 -13.48
C VAL A 189 0.60 -2.46 -14.70
N GLY A 190 -0.51 -1.74 -14.73
CA GLY A 190 -0.79 -0.69 -15.70
C GLY A 190 -0.51 0.70 -15.13
N MET A 191 0.20 1.53 -15.88
CA MET A 191 0.35 2.96 -15.60
C MET A 191 -0.36 3.75 -16.71
N GLY A 192 -1.48 4.40 -16.37
CA GLY A 192 -2.32 5.10 -17.35
C GLY A 192 -3.18 4.21 -18.25
N ILE A 193 -3.07 2.88 -18.13
CA ILE A 193 -3.78 1.90 -18.95
C ILE A 193 -4.62 0.94 -18.11
N SER A 194 -5.81 0.58 -18.60
CA SER A 194 -6.75 -0.28 -17.87
C SER A 194 -6.60 -1.78 -18.11
N SER A 195 -5.86 -2.17 -19.15
CA SER A 195 -5.70 -3.56 -19.58
C SER A 195 -4.23 -3.79 -19.98
N PRO A 196 -3.32 -3.92 -19.00
CA PRO A 196 -1.91 -4.11 -19.27
C PRO A 196 -1.64 -5.48 -19.92
N ALA A 197 -0.99 -5.47 -21.10
CA ALA A 197 -0.62 -6.68 -21.85
C ALA A 197 0.73 -7.27 -21.39
N GLU A 198 1.50 -6.49 -20.64
CA GLU A 198 2.82 -6.85 -20.13
C GLU A 198 2.86 -6.66 -18.60
N ARG A 199 3.83 -7.30 -17.93
CA ARG A 199 3.99 -7.21 -16.46
C ARG A 199 4.02 -5.78 -15.95
N LEU A 200 4.64 -4.88 -16.70
CA LEU A 200 4.53 -3.43 -16.52
C LEU A 200 4.21 -2.81 -17.88
N HIS A 201 3.01 -2.25 -18.02
CA HIS A 201 2.60 -1.54 -19.22
C HIS A 201 2.36 -0.07 -18.88
N VAL A 202 3.18 0.82 -19.45
CA VAL A 202 3.03 2.28 -19.31
C VAL A 202 2.46 2.84 -20.60
N ASP A 203 1.28 3.45 -20.53
CA ASP A 203 0.74 4.26 -21.62
C ASP A 203 1.35 5.66 -21.56
N GLY A 204 2.53 5.81 -22.17
CA GLY A 204 3.29 7.05 -22.22
C GLY A 204 4.79 6.87 -22.08
N ALA A 205 5.52 7.98 -22.03
CA ALA A 205 6.97 7.98 -21.89
C ALA A 205 7.41 7.73 -20.44
N VAL A 206 8.43 6.89 -20.26
CA VAL A 206 9.06 6.64 -18.96
C VAL A 206 10.31 7.51 -18.81
N ARG A 207 10.30 8.44 -17.86
CA ARG A 207 11.49 9.19 -17.46
C ARG A 207 12.19 8.48 -16.31
N ALA A 208 13.33 7.87 -16.59
CA ALA A 208 14.17 7.22 -15.58
C ALA A 208 15.59 7.80 -15.58
N LYS A 209 16.29 7.72 -14.44
CA LYS A 209 17.73 8.08 -14.37
C LYS A 209 18.61 7.04 -15.07
N LYS A 210 18.19 5.77 -15.05
CA LYS A 210 18.90 4.63 -15.63
C LYS A 210 17.90 3.51 -15.90
N PHE A 211 18.08 2.80 -17.01
CA PHE A 211 17.47 1.49 -17.25
C PHE A 211 18.54 0.41 -17.05
N VAL A 212 18.19 -0.69 -16.38
CA VAL A 212 19.08 -1.83 -16.14
C VAL A 212 18.37 -3.08 -16.63
N GLY A 213 19.01 -3.83 -17.51
CA GLY A 213 18.43 -5.00 -18.18
C GLY A 213 18.82 -5.00 -19.65
N ASP A 214 18.20 -5.89 -20.41
CA ASP A 214 18.32 -5.89 -21.86
C ASP A 214 17.60 -4.67 -22.45
N GLY A 215 18.32 -3.88 -23.24
CA GLY A 215 17.84 -2.69 -23.94
C GLY A 215 17.60 -2.91 -25.43
N SER A 216 17.78 -4.14 -25.93
CA SER A 216 17.65 -4.49 -27.36
C SER A 216 16.29 -4.10 -27.96
N GLY A 217 15.23 -4.11 -27.15
CA GLY A 217 13.89 -3.69 -27.55
C GLY A 217 13.62 -2.18 -27.53
N LEU A 218 14.59 -1.35 -27.12
CA LEU A 218 14.43 0.10 -27.12
C LEU A 218 14.68 0.66 -28.53
N THR A 219 13.62 1.16 -29.16
CA THR A 219 13.69 1.82 -30.47
C THR A 219 13.67 3.34 -30.32
N GLY A 220 14.13 4.08 -31.33
CA GLY A 220 14.00 5.55 -31.34
C GLY A 220 14.94 6.28 -30.37
N ILE A 221 15.99 5.62 -29.90
CA ILE A 221 17.08 6.27 -29.18
C ILE A 221 17.90 7.07 -30.21
N SER A 222 17.58 8.35 -30.38
CA SER A 222 18.47 9.25 -31.11
C SER A 222 19.66 9.59 -30.22
N ALA A 223 20.87 9.58 -30.77
CA ALA A 223 22.08 10.00 -30.06
C ALA A 223 22.12 11.53 -29.82
N GLY A 224 21.06 12.08 -29.26
CA GLY A 224 20.96 13.46 -28.81
C GLY A 224 21.38 13.57 -27.35
N GLY A 225 22.69 13.56 -27.10
CA GLY A 225 23.27 13.85 -25.78
C GLY A 225 23.67 12.62 -24.97
N GLY A 226 24.90 12.13 -25.18
CA GLY A 226 25.55 11.18 -24.27
C GLY A 226 25.13 9.70 -24.40
N GLY A 227 24.38 9.35 -25.44
CA GLY A 227 23.95 7.98 -25.78
C GLY A 227 24.39 7.56 -27.18
N GLY A 228 25.70 7.59 -27.44
CA GLY A 228 26.36 6.66 -28.36
C GLY A 228 26.28 6.89 -29.86
N LEU A 229 25.15 6.61 -30.51
CA LEU A 229 25.16 6.19 -31.92
C LEU A 229 24.07 6.91 -32.74
N GLY A 230 24.48 7.85 -33.59
CA GLY A 230 23.56 8.63 -34.46
C GLY A 230 22.82 7.77 -35.48
N GLU A 231 21.91 8.36 -36.25
CA GLU A 231 21.23 7.67 -37.36
C GLU A 231 22.26 6.96 -38.26
N GLY A 232 22.14 5.63 -38.34
CA GLY A 232 23.06 4.78 -39.07
C GLY A 232 23.97 3.93 -38.18
N ALA A 233 24.21 4.27 -36.92
CA ALA A 233 25.06 3.44 -36.07
C ALA A 233 24.27 2.44 -35.20
N SER A 234 24.66 1.16 -35.24
CA SER A 234 24.05 0.02 -34.56
C SER A 234 25.03 -0.59 -33.56
N PHE A 235 24.53 -1.17 -32.47
CA PHE A 235 25.35 -1.99 -31.57
C PHE A 235 24.67 -3.34 -31.35
N VAL A 236 25.17 -4.38 -32.02
CA VAL A 236 24.56 -5.72 -32.06
C VAL A 236 25.61 -6.73 -31.63
N ASP A 237 25.28 -7.62 -30.68
CA ASP A 237 26.16 -8.68 -30.16
C ASP A 237 27.57 -8.21 -29.75
N GLY A 238 27.68 -7.00 -29.21
CA GLY A 238 28.95 -6.42 -28.78
C GLY A 238 29.76 -5.71 -29.87
N LYS A 239 29.22 -5.59 -31.08
CA LYS A 239 29.88 -5.02 -32.25
C LYS A 239 29.20 -3.73 -32.69
N LEU A 240 29.99 -2.75 -33.13
CA LEU A 240 29.53 -1.44 -33.58
C LEU A 240 29.41 -1.40 -35.11
N GLY A 241 28.20 -1.30 -35.64
CA GLY A 241 27.95 -0.99 -37.05
C GLY A 241 27.77 0.52 -37.27
N ILE A 242 28.27 1.08 -38.36
CA ILE A 242 27.92 2.43 -38.84
C ILE A 242 27.51 2.31 -40.31
N GLY A 243 26.22 2.44 -40.59
CA GLY A 243 25.56 2.11 -41.86
C GLY A 243 25.38 0.60 -42.09
N VAL A 244 25.53 -0.22 -41.04
CA VAL A 244 25.49 -1.69 -41.07
C VAL A 244 24.53 -2.19 -39.99
N GLU A 245 23.52 -2.97 -40.36
CA GLU A 245 22.51 -3.48 -39.41
C GLU A 245 23.03 -4.70 -38.61
N ASP A 246 23.82 -5.58 -39.24
CA ASP A 246 24.40 -6.78 -38.63
C ASP A 246 25.94 -6.81 -38.80
N PRO A 247 26.70 -6.08 -37.97
CA PRO A 247 28.16 -6.03 -38.09
C PRO A 247 28.79 -7.42 -37.92
N SER A 248 29.60 -7.82 -38.90
CA SER A 248 30.38 -9.05 -38.89
C SER A 248 31.68 -8.91 -38.10
N ALA A 249 32.19 -7.68 -37.95
CA ALA A 249 33.38 -7.31 -37.19
C ALA A 249 33.07 -6.38 -36.02
N ASP A 250 33.99 -6.28 -35.04
CA ASP A 250 33.83 -5.45 -33.82
C ASP A 250 33.49 -3.97 -34.12
N LEU A 251 33.98 -3.46 -35.26
CA LEU A 251 33.57 -2.19 -35.85
C LEU A 251 33.43 -2.37 -37.36
N GLU A 252 32.23 -2.21 -37.90
CA GLU A 252 31.96 -2.27 -39.34
C GLU A 252 31.31 -0.98 -39.81
N VAL A 253 31.89 -0.34 -40.83
CA VAL A 253 31.40 0.93 -41.36
C VAL A 253 31.08 0.77 -42.85
N ASN A 254 29.82 0.89 -43.22
CA ASN A 254 29.37 1.01 -44.60
C ASN A 254 29.51 2.48 -45.03
N GLY A 255 30.75 2.87 -45.34
CA GLY A 255 31.07 4.24 -45.72
C GLY A 255 32.55 4.59 -45.51
N SER A 256 32.87 5.87 -45.65
CA SER A 256 34.23 6.37 -45.43
C SER A 256 34.54 6.52 -43.94
N ILE A 257 35.69 6.00 -43.50
CA ILE A 257 36.22 6.21 -42.15
C ILE A 257 37.24 7.35 -42.19
N GLY A 258 36.96 8.45 -41.49
CA GLY A 258 37.93 9.52 -41.24
C GLY A 258 38.65 9.30 -39.92
N ALA A 259 39.88 8.78 -39.94
CA ALA A 259 40.69 8.57 -38.74
C ALA A 259 42.03 9.32 -38.84
N GLU A 260 42.37 10.11 -37.82
CA GLU A 260 43.64 10.85 -37.76
C GLU A 260 44.83 9.94 -37.37
N ILE A 261 44.59 8.93 -36.53
CA ILE A 261 45.58 7.95 -36.09
C ILE A 261 44.92 6.56 -35.99
N LEU A 262 45.42 5.59 -36.75
CA LEU A 262 45.15 4.15 -36.58
C LEU A 262 46.38 3.51 -35.94
N SER A 263 46.54 3.65 -34.63
CA SER A 263 47.69 3.08 -33.91
C SER A 263 47.46 1.60 -33.63
N GLY A 264 48.45 0.75 -33.93
CA GLY A 264 48.38 -0.68 -33.62
C GLY A 264 48.37 -1.59 -34.85
N ARG A 265 49.50 -1.59 -35.56
CA ARG A 265 50.04 -2.71 -36.35
C ARG A 265 49.54 -3.05 -37.75
N GLN A 266 48.36 -2.66 -38.26
CA GLN A 266 48.03 -2.77 -39.72
C GLN A 266 46.62 -2.28 -40.06
N VAL A 267 46.46 -1.59 -41.20
CA VAL A 267 45.16 -1.50 -41.91
C VAL A 267 45.14 -2.65 -42.91
N ARG A 268 44.46 -3.76 -42.59
CA ARG A 268 44.19 -4.83 -43.56
C ARG A 268 42.91 -4.45 -44.32
N ALA A 269 43.08 -4.07 -45.57
CA ALA A 269 41.98 -3.80 -46.49
C ALA A 269 42.13 -4.71 -47.70
N GLU A 270 41.06 -5.39 -48.09
CA GLU A 270 41.04 -6.27 -49.27
C GLU A 270 41.21 -5.46 -50.57
N LYS A 271 40.78 -4.20 -50.56
CA LYS A 271 41.02 -3.22 -51.63
C LYS A 271 41.19 -1.82 -51.03
N VAL A 272 42.36 -1.21 -51.26
CA VAL A 272 42.61 0.21 -50.93
C VAL A 272 42.51 1.03 -52.22
N SER A 273 41.44 1.81 -52.37
CA SER A 273 41.29 2.78 -53.46
C SER A 273 41.43 4.19 -52.88
N ALA A 274 42.67 4.68 -52.77
CA ALA A 274 42.97 6.00 -52.23
C ALA A 274 43.70 6.86 -53.26
N SER A 275 43.38 8.16 -53.29
CA SER A 275 44.11 9.14 -54.11
C SER A 275 45.50 9.46 -53.56
N SER A 276 45.77 9.17 -52.28
CA SER A 276 47.10 9.23 -51.67
C SER A 276 47.15 8.37 -50.39
N ILE A 277 48.33 7.79 -50.11
CA ILE A 277 48.64 7.13 -48.82
C ILE A 277 49.81 7.91 -48.23
N VAL A 278 49.62 8.50 -47.06
CA VAL A 278 50.65 9.31 -46.39
C VAL A 278 51.11 8.60 -45.12
N CYS A 279 52.34 8.11 -45.12
CA CYS A 279 52.97 7.52 -43.94
C CYS A 279 53.77 8.61 -43.21
N ARG A 280 53.42 8.95 -41.96
CA ARG A 280 54.26 9.82 -41.09
C ARG A 280 55.18 8.95 -40.24
N GLY A 281 56.48 9.28 -40.20
CA GLY A 281 57.48 8.64 -39.32
C GLY A 281 58.61 7.88 -40.02
N LYS A 282 58.53 7.68 -41.33
CA LYS A 282 59.65 7.32 -42.22
C LYS A 282 59.46 8.07 -43.53
N ASP A 283 60.53 8.59 -44.14
CA ASP A 283 60.41 9.13 -45.49
C ASP A 283 59.99 8.02 -46.47
N MET A 284 59.30 8.41 -47.55
CA MET A 284 58.76 7.48 -48.53
C MET A 284 59.85 6.61 -49.18
N MET A 285 61.07 7.15 -49.32
CA MET A 285 62.21 6.44 -49.88
C MET A 285 62.66 5.27 -49.00
N SER A 286 62.67 5.48 -47.68
CA SER A 286 63.00 4.46 -46.68
C SER A 286 61.97 3.34 -46.64
N ILE A 287 60.71 3.64 -46.91
CA ILE A 287 59.64 2.64 -47.02
C ILE A 287 59.80 1.84 -48.31
N ILE A 288 60.07 2.50 -49.43
CA ILE A 288 60.32 1.85 -50.73
C ILE A 288 61.52 0.92 -50.62
N LEU A 289 62.65 1.39 -50.07
CA LEU A 289 63.86 0.58 -49.89
C LEU A 289 63.62 -0.67 -49.02
N GLU A 290 62.88 -0.54 -47.92
CA GLU A 290 62.53 -1.67 -47.05
C GLU A 290 61.60 -2.67 -47.77
N LEU A 291 60.66 -2.19 -48.58
CA LEU A 291 59.78 -3.04 -49.39
C LEU A 291 60.54 -3.77 -50.49
N THR A 292 61.39 -3.06 -51.24
CA THR A 292 62.25 -3.64 -52.28
C THR A 292 63.12 -4.74 -51.68
N ARG A 293 63.77 -4.48 -50.54
CA ARG A 293 64.57 -5.48 -49.84
C ARG A 293 63.75 -6.71 -49.41
N ARG A 294 62.54 -6.51 -48.87
CA ARG A 294 61.67 -7.63 -48.47
C ARG A 294 61.15 -8.44 -49.64
N ILE A 295 60.93 -7.81 -50.79
CA ILE A 295 60.55 -8.49 -52.04
C ILE A 295 61.72 -9.35 -52.53
N GLU A 296 62.93 -8.80 -52.55
CA GLU A 296 64.15 -9.54 -52.92
C GLU A 296 64.41 -10.74 -51.97
N GLU A 297 64.19 -10.57 -50.66
CA GLU A 297 64.31 -11.66 -49.67
C GLU A 297 63.24 -12.77 -49.87
N LEU A 298 62.06 -12.43 -50.41
CA LEU A 298 60.99 -13.40 -50.73
C LEU A 298 61.26 -14.13 -52.06
N GLU A 299 61.76 -13.42 -53.07
CA GLU A 299 62.10 -14.00 -54.38
C GLU A 299 63.34 -14.91 -54.29
N GLY A 300 64.33 -14.54 -53.46
CA GLY A 300 65.52 -15.38 -53.21
C GLY A 300 65.25 -16.67 -52.42
N ASN A 301 64.10 -16.80 -51.76
CA ASN A 301 63.70 -18.00 -51.00
C ASN A 301 62.81 -18.97 -51.82
N GLN A 302 62.52 -18.65 -53.09
CA GLN A 302 61.75 -19.52 -54.00
C GLN A 302 62.60 -20.27 -55.04
N SER A 303 63.94 -20.23 -54.93
CA SER A 303 64.86 -21.01 -55.79
C SER A 303 65.33 -22.30 -55.15
#